data_AF-A0A2G8RU69-F1
#
_entry.id   AF-A0A2G8RU69-F1
#
_cell.length_a   1.000
_cell.length_b   1.000
_cell.length_c   1.000
_cell.angle_alpha   90.00
_cell.angle_beta   90.00
_cell.angle_gamma   90.00
#
_symmetry.space_group_name_H-M   'P 1'
#
loop_
_entity.id
_entity.type
_entity.pdbx_description
1 polymer ?
#
loop_
_entity_poly.entity_id
_entity_poly.type
_entity_poly.pdbx_seq_one_letter_code
_entity_poly.pdbx_strand_id
1 'polypeptide(L)'
;MGAGTTKKKTRGQNSKTEDQPSIPTPATATKQKIPNVDWGANGSHLMWLLITEAEKEENRKVLFGKRSDQVSFLLHGARIFSNILQELVAEHKTSVHKRIASIVIPKIYALDSSVAGDRVKGRVASLVSTYRSLATKVTSTGRGVLDMPILEEELEDSLEECDSVTPDDGSTTAWIANIPRDGPDHDTPEKTRNVWAQVEKDWPFFPRMHRLLCTRPNVVPVAITTGVGPRGESTVYYQVQPPPSQSHASPTPLVNGNIDPTLRGLDVNQLPARPAPPSESMPTASSQSTVTLSSPPVMTPNQRRLAAAVAKADKSIKTVPKKRTLEESFLEATHVV
;
A
#
# COMPACT_ATOMS: atom_id res chain seq x y z
N MET A 1 26.04 39.44 34.88
CA MET A 1 25.57 40.84 34.87
C MET A 1 25.22 41.20 33.44
N GLY A 2 23.93 41.27 33.11
CA GLY A 2 23.43 41.60 31.78
C GLY A 2 21.99 42.02 31.93
N ALA A 3 21.77 43.33 31.88
CA ALA A 3 20.53 44.03 32.17
C ALA A 3 19.70 44.26 30.91
N GLY A 4 18.38 44.41 31.09
CA GLY A 4 17.45 45.00 30.12
C GLY A 4 16.52 43.97 29.46
N THR A 5 15.22 44.21 29.24
CA THR A 5 14.42 45.42 29.44
C THR A 5 12.94 45.00 29.34
N THR A 6 12.15 45.35 30.34
CA THR A 6 10.68 45.21 30.36
C THR A 6 10.01 46.24 29.46
N LYS A 7 9.12 45.83 28.54
CA LYS A 7 8.17 46.73 27.87
C LYS A 7 6.72 46.34 28.20
N LYS A 8 6.15 47.16 29.07
CA LYS A 8 4.74 47.23 29.51
C LYS A 8 3.98 48.05 28.46
N LYS A 9 2.96 47.49 27.78
CA LYS A 9 2.07 48.25 26.89
C LYS A 9 0.66 48.26 27.46
N THR A 10 0.16 49.47 27.66
CA THR A 10 -1.03 49.85 28.41
C THR A 10 -2.20 50.08 27.45
N ARG A 11 -3.35 49.48 27.81
CA ARG A 11 -4.74 49.98 27.72
C ARG A 11 -5.12 50.92 26.57
N GLY A 12 -5.97 50.43 25.67
CA GLY A 12 -6.92 51.24 24.90
C GLY A 12 -8.34 50.85 25.30
N GLN A 13 -9.05 51.76 25.98
CA GLN A 13 -10.50 51.69 26.15
C GLN A 13 -11.15 52.26 24.89
N ASN A 14 -12.12 51.56 24.32
CA ASN A 14 -13.10 52.18 23.43
C ASN A 14 -14.50 51.68 23.82
N SER A 15 -15.36 52.66 24.10
CA SER A 15 -16.75 52.53 24.49
C SER A 15 -17.66 52.72 23.28
N LYS A 16 -18.88 52.17 23.43
CA LYS A 16 -20.15 52.62 22.80
C LYS A 16 -20.49 51.89 21.49
N THR A 17 -21.58 51.11 21.48
CA THR A 17 -22.89 51.51 20.91
C THR A 17 -23.88 50.32 20.89
N GLU A 18 -25.15 50.65 21.19
CA GLU A 18 -26.41 50.00 20.81
C GLU A 18 -26.92 48.71 21.50
N ASP A 19 -27.98 48.92 22.30
CA ASP A 19 -28.97 47.96 22.75
C ASP A 19 -29.73 47.34 21.55
N GLN A 20 -29.46 46.07 21.27
CA GLN A 20 -30.38 45.18 20.57
C GLN A 20 -31.05 44.21 21.57
N PRO A 21 -32.36 43.92 21.41
CA PRO A 21 -33.06 42.94 22.25
C PRO A 21 -32.46 41.54 22.03
N SER A 22 -31.90 41.01 23.11
CA SER A 22 -31.14 39.77 23.20
C SER A 22 -32.00 38.53 22.96
N ILE A 23 -31.79 37.88 21.82
CA ILE A 23 -32.20 36.49 21.60
C ILE A 23 -31.36 35.62 22.55
N PRO A 24 -31.95 34.72 23.35
CA PRO A 24 -31.20 33.87 24.27
C PRO A 24 -30.19 33.03 23.48
N THR A 25 -28.92 33.39 23.64
CA THR A 25 -27.79 32.70 23.01
C THR A 25 -27.76 31.27 23.52
N PRO A 26 -27.75 30.24 22.66
CA PRO A 26 -27.70 28.86 23.10
C PRO A 26 -26.44 28.66 23.93
N ALA A 27 -26.62 28.17 25.16
CA ALA A 27 -25.58 27.95 26.14
C ALA A 27 -24.38 27.26 25.47
N THR A 28 -23.25 27.99 25.44
CA THR A 28 -21.97 27.52 24.92
C THR A 28 -21.54 26.32 25.75
N ALA A 29 -21.81 25.11 25.24
CA ALA A 29 -21.34 23.88 25.84
C ALA A 29 -19.82 23.98 25.99
N THR A 30 -19.36 24.01 27.24
CA THR A 30 -17.94 24.03 27.58
C THR A 30 -17.32 22.75 27.03
N LYS A 31 -16.60 22.85 25.91
CA LYS A 31 -15.90 21.72 25.29
C LYS A 31 -14.96 21.11 26.34
N GLN A 32 -15.33 19.95 26.87
CA GLN A 32 -14.50 19.26 27.85
C GLN A 32 -13.15 18.95 27.21
N LYS A 33 -12.07 19.38 27.86
CA LYS A 33 -10.71 19.18 27.34
C LYS A 33 -10.36 17.69 27.45
N ILE A 34 -10.25 17.02 26.31
CA ILE A 34 -9.93 15.59 26.26
C ILE A 34 -8.46 15.39 26.69
N PRO A 35 -8.18 14.57 27.72
CA PRO A 35 -6.81 14.37 28.22
C PRO A 35 -5.91 13.73 27.16
N ASN A 36 -4.62 14.04 27.16
CA ASN A 36 -3.66 13.36 26.29
C ASN A 36 -3.41 11.91 26.78
N VAL A 37 -3.21 10.97 25.86
CA VAL A 37 -2.91 9.57 26.20
C VAL A 37 -1.41 9.38 26.21
N ASP A 38 -0.87 8.97 27.35
CA ASP A 38 0.50 8.49 27.42
C ASP A 38 0.55 7.02 26.98
N TRP A 39 0.97 6.78 25.73
CA TRP A 39 1.12 5.45 25.15
C TRP A 39 2.36 4.71 25.68
N GLY A 40 3.33 5.41 26.30
CA GLY A 40 4.56 4.84 26.85
C GLY A 40 4.45 4.42 28.31
N ALA A 41 3.45 4.93 29.04
CA ALA A 41 3.21 4.60 30.43
C ALA A 41 3.09 3.08 30.70
N ASN A 42 3.50 2.66 31.92
CA ASN A 42 3.42 1.27 32.39
C ASN A 42 4.08 0.25 31.45
N GLY A 43 5.27 0.57 30.94
CA GLY A 43 5.97 -0.31 30.00
C GLY A 43 5.22 -0.49 28.68
N SER A 44 4.56 0.58 28.21
CA SER A 44 3.77 0.56 26.98
C SER A 44 2.60 -0.44 26.99
N HIS A 45 1.97 -0.66 28.16
CA HIS A 45 0.83 -1.59 28.29
C HIS A 45 -0.29 -1.31 27.27
N LEU A 46 -0.60 -0.03 27.01
CA LEU A 46 -1.62 0.36 26.02
C LEU A 46 -1.25 -0.04 24.59
N MET A 47 0.05 -0.01 24.25
CA MET A 47 0.52 -0.47 22.93
C MET A 47 0.33 -1.97 22.77
N TRP A 48 0.64 -2.75 23.80
CA TRP A 48 0.43 -4.19 23.79
C TRP A 48 -1.04 -4.57 23.71
N LEU A 49 -1.90 -3.84 24.42
CA LEU A 49 -3.35 -4.02 24.35
C LEU A 49 -3.88 -3.67 22.95
N LEU A 50 -3.42 -2.57 22.37
CA LEU A 50 -3.76 -2.16 21.00
C LEU A 50 -3.39 -3.25 19.98
N ILE A 51 -2.17 -3.78 20.04
CA ILE A 51 -1.72 -4.85 19.14
C ILE A 51 -2.57 -6.12 19.35
N THR A 52 -2.87 -6.47 20.60
CA THR A 52 -3.69 -7.64 20.92
C THR A 52 -5.11 -7.53 20.36
N GLU A 53 -5.73 -6.35 20.47
CA GLU A 53 -7.03 -6.10 19.86
C GLU A 53 -6.96 -6.08 18.33
N ALA A 54 -5.90 -5.52 17.75
CA ALA A 54 -5.68 -5.49 16.30
C ALA A 54 -5.42 -6.89 15.71
N GLU A 55 -4.90 -7.83 16.50
CA GLU A 55 -4.66 -9.23 16.11
C GLU A 55 -5.93 -10.08 16.02
N LYS A 56 -7.03 -9.69 16.70
CA LYS A 56 -8.31 -10.42 16.62
C LYS A 56 -8.78 -10.51 15.16
N GLU A 57 -9.23 -11.68 14.74
CA GLU A 57 -9.55 -11.99 13.33
C GLU A 57 -10.52 -10.96 12.70
N GLU A 58 -11.56 -10.59 13.44
CA GLU A 58 -12.57 -9.58 13.06
C GLU A 58 -11.97 -8.19 12.79
N ASN A 59 -11.03 -7.75 13.63
CA ASN A 59 -10.35 -6.47 13.46
C ASN A 59 -9.26 -6.57 12.38
N ARG A 60 -8.46 -7.64 12.43
CA ARG A 60 -7.33 -7.85 11.54
C ARG A 60 -7.76 -7.87 10.08
N LYS A 61 -8.85 -8.57 9.76
CA LYS A 61 -9.36 -8.70 8.39
C LYS A 61 -9.73 -7.35 7.79
N VAL A 62 -10.29 -6.44 8.60
CA VAL A 62 -10.68 -5.10 8.17
C VAL A 62 -9.49 -4.14 8.13
N LEU A 63 -8.59 -4.21 9.12
CA LEU A 63 -7.44 -3.31 9.22
C LEU A 63 -6.34 -3.63 8.22
N PHE A 64 -5.96 -4.91 8.11
CA PHE A 64 -4.79 -5.37 7.36
C PHE A 64 -5.14 -6.25 6.14
N GLY A 65 -6.38 -6.70 6.03
CA GLY A 65 -6.87 -7.52 4.92
C GLY A 65 -6.99 -9.01 5.25
N LYS A 66 -7.42 -9.79 4.25
CA LYS A 66 -7.51 -11.26 4.34
C LYS A 66 -6.12 -11.91 4.32
N ARG A 67 -5.98 -13.03 5.03
CA ARG A 67 -4.78 -13.89 4.98
C ARG A 67 -4.76 -14.73 3.71
N SER A 68 -3.56 -15.20 3.35
CA SER A 68 -3.33 -16.05 2.17
C SER A 68 -4.09 -17.38 2.21
N ASP A 69 -4.06 -18.04 3.37
CA ASP A 69 -4.69 -19.34 3.63
C ASP A 69 -6.22 -19.29 3.45
N GLN A 70 -6.85 -18.16 3.79
CA GLN A 70 -8.28 -17.94 3.57
C GLN A 70 -8.65 -17.64 2.11
N VAL A 71 -7.71 -17.14 1.29
CA VAL A 71 -7.97 -16.82 -0.12
C VAL A 71 -7.94 -18.08 -1.00
N SER A 72 -7.07 -19.04 -0.67
CA SER A 72 -6.86 -20.26 -1.47
C SER A 72 -8.08 -21.20 -1.48
N PHE A 73 -8.79 -21.33 -0.36
CA PHE A 73 -9.91 -22.28 -0.24
C PHE A 73 -11.16 -21.92 -1.08
N LEU A 74 -11.24 -20.68 -1.61
CA LEU A 74 -12.42 -20.18 -2.32
C LEU A 74 -12.33 -20.26 -3.86
N LEU A 75 -11.24 -20.81 -4.40
CA LEU A 75 -10.89 -20.61 -5.81
C LEU A 75 -11.59 -21.52 -6.85
N HIS A 76 -12.51 -22.41 -6.49
CA HIS A 76 -13.18 -23.29 -7.48
C HIS A 76 -14.70 -23.12 -7.65
N GLY A 77 -15.37 -22.22 -6.92
CA GLY A 77 -16.80 -21.97 -7.18
C GLY A 77 -17.49 -20.96 -6.28
N ALA A 78 -16.93 -20.67 -5.10
CA ALA A 78 -17.56 -19.81 -4.08
C ALA A 78 -17.13 -18.32 -4.14
N ARG A 79 -16.26 -17.94 -5.10
CA ARG A 79 -15.69 -16.59 -5.18
C ARG A 79 -16.75 -15.51 -5.46
N ILE A 80 -17.83 -15.85 -6.17
CA ILE A 80 -18.91 -14.91 -6.51
C ILE A 80 -19.78 -14.63 -5.26
N PHE A 81 -20.18 -15.65 -4.52
CA PHE A 81 -21.00 -15.48 -3.32
C PHE A 81 -20.25 -14.80 -2.16
N SER A 82 -18.94 -15.07 -2.00
CA SER A 82 -18.16 -14.47 -0.90
C SER A 82 -17.97 -12.96 -1.06
N ASN A 83 -17.88 -12.43 -2.28
CA ASN A 83 -17.74 -10.99 -2.47
C ASN A 83 -19.06 -10.26 -2.18
N ILE A 84 -20.20 -10.82 -2.62
CA ILE A 84 -21.53 -10.26 -2.40
C ILE A 84 -21.88 -10.21 -0.90
N LEU A 85 -21.64 -11.31 -0.16
CA LEU A 85 -21.89 -11.34 1.29
C LEU A 85 -20.92 -10.43 2.07
N GLN A 86 -19.72 -10.21 1.55
CA GLN A 86 -18.75 -9.36 2.21
C GLN A 86 -19.00 -7.86 1.99
N GLU A 87 -19.63 -7.48 0.87
CA GLU A 87 -20.09 -6.11 0.65
C GLU A 87 -21.24 -5.74 1.61
N LEU A 88 -22.09 -6.71 1.93
CA LEU A 88 -23.21 -6.55 2.86
C LEU A 88 -22.81 -6.38 4.34
N VAL A 89 -21.58 -6.77 4.71
CA VAL A 89 -21.03 -6.62 6.08
C VAL A 89 -19.62 -6.03 6.01
N ALA A 90 -19.41 -5.06 5.12
CA ALA A 90 -18.17 -4.31 5.09
C ALA A 90 -18.13 -3.35 6.28
N GLU A 91 -17.78 -3.86 7.47
CA GLU A 91 -17.43 -3.00 8.60
C GLU A 91 -16.37 -2.00 8.13
N HIS A 92 -16.69 -0.71 8.19
CA HIS A 92 -15.74 0.34 7.84
C HIS A 92 -14.59 0.34 8.85
N LYS A 93 -13.37 0.61 8.38
CA LYS A 93 -12.18 0.73 9.24
C LYS A 93 -12.40 1.67 10.41
N THR A 94 -13.14 2.77 10.23
CA THR A 94 -13.50 3.72 11.29
C THR A 94 -14.29 3.07 12.43
N SER A 95 -15.25 2.19 12.12
CA SER A 95 -16.00 1.43 13.12
C SER A 95 -15.08 0.52 13.93
N VAL A 96 -14.14 -0.15 13.26
CA VAL A 96 -13.14 -1.01 13.92
C VAL A 96 -12.23 -0.22 14.85
N HIS A 97 -11.74 0.95 14.43
CA HIS A 97 -10.94 1.80 15.31
C HIS A 97 -11.73 2.26 16.54
N LYS A 98 -13.02 2.58 16.41
CA LYS A 98 -13.91 2.91 17.53
C LYS A 98 -14.11 1.72 18.48
N ARG A 99 -14.35 0.51 17.93
CA ARG A 99 -14.46 -0.72 18.72
C ARG A 99 -13.19 -0.97 19.53
N ILE A 100 -12.03 -0.89 18.90
CA ILE A 100 -10.73 -1.04 19.59
C ILE A 100 -10.55 0.07 20.65
N ALA A 101 -10.89 1.32 20.32
CA ALA A 101 -10.79 2.44 21.26
C ALA A 101 -11.63 2.26 22.52
N SER A 102 -12.81 1.64 22.41
CA SER A 102 -13.67 1.33 23.57
C SER A 102 -12.99 0.38 24.58
N ILE A 103 -12.06 -0.47 24.11
CA ILE A 103 -11.33 -1.44 24.93
C ILE A 103 -10.00 -0.84 25.42
N VAL A 104 -9.26 -0.17 24.54
CA VAL A 104 -7.90 0.32 24.82
C VAL A 104 -7.92 1.59 25.67
N ILE A 105 -8.83 2.53 25.40
CA ILE A 105 -8.91 3.84 26.08
C ILE A 105 -10.36 4.16 26.50
N PRO A 106 -10.98 3.32 27.35
CA PRO A 106 -12.41 3.40 27.68
C PRO A 106 -12.80 4.76 28.27
N LYS A 107 -11.93 5.38 29.07
CA LYS A 107 -12.17 6.70 29.68
C LYS A 107 -12.34 7.80 28.65
N ILE A 108 -11.57 7.76 27.56
CA ILE A 108 -11.64 8.77 26.50
C ILE A 108 -12.78 8.46 25.54
N TYR A 109 -13.01 7.18 25.26
CA TYR A 109 -14.13 6.73 24.46
C TYR A 109 -15.48 7.14 25.06
N ALA A 110 -15.63 7.09 26.39
CA ALA A 110 -16.83 7.55 27.10
C ALA A 110 -17.07 9.06 26.97
N LEU A 111 -16.01 9.86 26.77
CA LEU A 111 -16.12 11.31 26.53
C LEU A 111 -16.45 11.59 25.07
N ASP A 112 -15.66 11.03 24.16
CA ASP A 112 -15.83 11.20 22.72
C ASP A 112 -15.31 9.95 21.98
N SER A 113 -16.26 9.16 21.46
CA SER A 113 -15.96 7.96 20.69
C SER A 113 -15.23 8.23 19.37
N SER A 114 -15.44 9.40 18.75
CA SER A 114 -14.80 9.76 17.48
C SER A 114 -13.33 10.08 17.70
N VAL A 115 -13.05 10.98 18.65
CA VAL A 115 -11.66 11.36 18.98
C VAL A 115 -10.87 10.16 19.49
N ALA A 116 -11.49 9.28 20.27
CA ALA A 116 -10.86 8.04 20.71
C ALA A 116 -10.51 7.13 19.51
N GLY A 117 -11.43 6.97 18.56
CA GLY A 117 -11.20 6.21 17.32
C GLY A 117 -10.06 6.79 16.47
N ASP A 118 -10.01 8.12 16.31
CA ASP A 118 -8.96 8.78 15.51
C ASP A 118 -7.58 8.64 16.14
N ARG A 119 -7.49 8.69 17.48
CA ARG A 119 -6.22 8.43 18.20
C ARG A 119 -5.73 7.01 18.00
N VAL A 120 -6.64 6.03 18.01
CA VAL A 120 -6.30 4.64 17.70
C VAL A 120 -5.88 4.49 16.23
N LYS A 121 -6.58 5.11 15.28
CA LYS A 121 -6.19 5.15 13.84
C LYS A 121 -4.77 5.67 13.68
N GLY A 122 -4.47 6.84 14.23
CA GLY A 122 -3.15 7.46 14.16
C GLY A 122 -2.06 6.59 14.79
N ARG A 123 -2.36 5.93 15.92
CA ARG A 123 -1.38 5.06 16.58
C ARG A 123 -1.11 3.77 15.82
N VAL A 124 -2.14 3.16 15.22
CA VAL A 124 -1.96 2.00 14.32
C VAL A 124 -1.12 2.39 13.09
N ALA A 125 -1.38 3.56 12.48
CA ALA A 125 -0.58 4.05 11.37
C ALA A 125 0.89 4.25 11.76
N SER A 126 1.15 4.86 12.91
CA SER A 126 2.49 5.02 13.49
C SER A 126 3.20 3.67 13.70
N LEU A 127 2.52 2.68 14.30
CA LEU A 127 3.05 1.32 14.46
C LEU A 127 3.49 0.67 13.13
N VAL A 128 2.63 0.79 12.10
CA VAL A 128 2.92 0.25 10.77
C VAL A 128 4.10 0.96 10.12
N SER A 129 4.19 2.28 10.28
CA SER A 129 5.31 3.08 9.76
C SER A 129 6.63 2.69 10.43
N THR A 130 6.68 2.65 11.77
CA THR A 130 7.86 2.21 12.54
C THR A 130 8.27 0.80 12.16
N TYR A 131 7.31 -0.13 12.03
CA TYR A 131 7.59 -1.48 11.56
C TYR A 131 8.26 -1.49 10.18
N ARG A 132 7.76 -0.72 9.20
CA ARG A 132 8.33 -0.67 7.84
C ARG A 132 9.76 -0.12 7.85
N SER A 133 10.02 0.91 8.66
CA SER A 133 11.38 1.45 8.83
C SER A 133 12.34 0.39 9.38
N LEU A 134 11.93 -0.30 10.45
CA LEU A 134 12.74 -1.36 11.06
C LEU A 134 12.91 -2.59 10.17
N ALA A 135 11.86 -2.99 9.43
CA ALA A 135 11.91 -4.09 8.49
C ALA A 135 12.91 -3.79 7.36
N THR A 136 12.98 -2.54 6.89
CA THR A 136 13.99 -2.12 5.90
C THR A 136 15.41 -2.39 6.41
N LYS A 137 15.71 -2.08 7.67
CA LYS A 137 17.02 -2.35 8.30
C LYS A 137 17.38 -3.83 8.29
N VAL A 138 16.42 -4.72 8.58
CA VAL A 138 16.62 -6.17 8.56
C VAL A 138 16.91 -6.66 7.12
N THR A 139 16.27 -6.06 6.12
CA THR A 139 16.38 -6.48 4.70
C THR A 139 17.57 -5.88 3.93
N SER A 140 18.13 -4.74 4.33
CA SER A 140 19.16 -4.01 3.57
C SER A 140 20.56 -4.66 3.57
N THR A 141 20.67 -5.94 3.90
CA THR A 141 21.96 -6.60 4.11
C THR A 141 22.75 -6.95 2.84
N GLY A 142 22.26 -6.58 1.65
CA GLY A 142 22.91 -6.83 0.36
C GLY A 142 22.89 -5.70 -0.68
N ARG A 143 22.24 -4.55 -0.42
CA ARG A 143 22.48 -3.33 -1.23
C ARG A 143 23.64 -2.61 -0.56
N GLY A 144 24.75 -2.40 -1.27
CA GLY A 144 25.88 -1.62 -0.76
C GLY A 144 25.38 -0.36 -0.06
N VAL A 145 25.95 -0.05 1.10
CA VAL A 145 25.58 1.06 1.99
C VAL A 145 25.53 2.36 1.18
N LEU A 146 24.38 2.66 0.59
CA LEU A 146 24.03 4.03 0.27
C LEU A 146 23.50 4.56 1.59
N ASP A 147 24.39 5.21 2.34
CA ASP A 147 24.03 6.11 3.43
C ASP A 147 23.16 7.23 2.82
N MET A 148 21.91 6.91 2.51
CA MET A 148 20.87 7.90 2.39
C MET A 148 20.43 8.15 3.83
N PRO A 149 20.79 9.28 4.44
CA PRO A 149 20.12 9.70 5.66
C PRO A 149 18.63 9.75 5.29
N ILE A 150 17.89 8.78 5.82
CA ILE A 150 16.43 8.89 5.92
C ILE A 150 16.26 10.07 6.86
N LEU A 151 16.16 11.26 6.29
CA LEU A 151 15.80 12.47 7.01
C LEU A 151 14.41 12.19 7.58
N GLU A 152 14.38 11.82 8.87
CA GLU A 152 13.16 11.68 9.66
C GLU A 152 12.34 12.99 9.65
N GLU A 153 12.99 14.12 9.34
CA GLU A 153 12.38 15.46 9.30
C GLU A 153 11.43 15.72 8.11
N GLU A 154 11.44 14.94 7.02
CA GLU A 154 10.47 15.13 5.92
C GLU A 154 9.19 14.26 6.04
N LEU A 155 9.11 13.36 7.03
CA LEU A 155 7.92 12.51 7.23
C LEU A 155 6.87 13.09 8.18
N GLU A 156 7.20 14.12 8.97
CA GLU A 156 6.28 14.65 9.98
C GLU A 156 5.30 15.70 9.43
N ASP A 157 5.66 16.43 8.37
CA ASP A 157 4.84 17.57 7.86
C ASP A 157 3.83 17.20 6.75
N SER A 158 3.68 15.92 6.41
CA SER A 158 2.73 15.45 5.38
C SER A 158 1.73 14.39 5.88
N LEU A 159 1.47 14.38 7.19
CA LEU A 159 0.56 13.40 7.83
C LEU A 159 -0.91 13.82 7.85
N GLU A 160 -1.27 15.04 7.45
CA GLU A 160 -2.66 15.54 7.51
C GLU A 160 -3.48 15.38 6.22
N GLU A 161 -2.93 14.87 5.11
CA GLU A 161 -3.70 14.71 3.85
C GLU A 161 -3.51 13.36 3.14
N CYS A 162 -3.24 12.28 3.89
CA CYS A 162 -2.95 10.95 3.33
C CYS A 162 -4.12 9.94 3.50
N ASP A 163 -5.32 10.31 3.05
CA ASP A 163 -6.48 9.39 2.96
C ASP A 163 -6.60 8.73 1.55
N SER A 164 -5.66 8.95 0.62
CA SER A 164 -5.73 8.39 -0.75
C SER A 164 -4.50 7.60 -1.23
N VAL A 165 -3.41 7.52 -0.47
CA VAL A 165 -2.31 6.60 -0.82
C VAL A 165 -2.69 5.20 -0.34
N THR A 166 -3.57 4.55 -1.10
CA THR A 166 -3.62 3.10 -1.07
C THR A 166 -2.23 2.58 -1.43
N PRO A 167 -1.57 1.77 -0.59
CA PRO A 167 -0.30 1.16 -0.94
C PRO A 167 -0.56 0.05 -1.96
N ASP A 168 -0.77 0.45 -3.21
CA ASP A 168 -0.96 -0.44 -4.36
C ASP A 168 0.36 -0.74 -5.07
N ASP A 169 1.46 -0.14 -4.62
CA ASP A 169 2.76 -0.50 -5.14
C ASP A 169 3.24 -1.79 -4.46
N GLY A 170 2.97 -2.93 -5.10
CA GLY A 170 3.37 -4.28 -4.70
C GLY A 170 4.87 -4.50 -4.46
N SER A 171 5.66 -3.43 -4.46
CA SER A 171 7.11 -3.41 -4.28
C SER A 171 7.54 -3.67 -2.82
N THR A 172 6.79 -3.25 -1.80
CA THR A 172 7.23 -3.42 -0.40
C THR A 172 7.07 -4.85 0.14
N THR A 173 6.27 -5.70 -0.51
CA THR A 173 5.99 -7.07 -0.03
C THR A 173 6.99 -8.11 -0.53
N ALA A 174 7.63 -7.88 -1.67
CA ALA A 174 8.51 -8.87 -2.29
C ALA A 174 9.83 -9.13 -1.52
N TRP A 175 10.25 -8.24 -0.62
CA TRP A 175 11.63 -8.25 -0.10
C TRP A 175 11.79 -8.80 1.33
N ILE A 176 10.68 -9.02 2.06
CA ILE A 176 10.66 -9.75 3.34
C ILE A 176 10.57 -11.28 3.12
N ALA A 177 10.52 -11.73 1.87
CA ALA A 177 10.18 -13.10 1.48
C ALA A 177 11.03 -14.22 2.12
N ASN A 178 12.20 -13.91 2.69
CA ASN A 178 13.10 -14.90 3.29
C ASN A 178 12.98 -15.02 4.82
N ILE A 179 12.13 -14.23 5.49
CA ILE A 179 11.88 -14.38 6.93
C ILE A 179 10.48 -14.94 7.13
N PRO A 180 10.34 -16.13 7.74
CA PRO A 180 9.03 -16.69 8.08
C PRO A 180 8.19 -15.74 8.94
N ARG A 181 6.87 -15.94 8.91
CA ARG A 181 5.92 -15.17 9.71
C ARG A 181 6.24 -15.15 11.21
N ASP A 182 6.79 -16.24 11.73
CA ASP A 182 7.12 -16.39 13.15
C ASP A 182 8.52 -15.83 13.50
N GLY A 183 9.17 -15.19 12.53
CA GLY A 183 10.51 -14.61 12.65
C GLY A 183 11.59 -15.50 12.03
N PRO A 184 12.86 -15.12 12.23
CA PRO A 184 14.01 -15.87 11.73
C PRO A 184 14.06 -17.30 12.27
N ASP A 185 14.38 -18.24 11.39
CA ASP A 185 14.56 -19.66 11.70
C ASP A 185 16.02 -20.10 11.55
N HIS A 186 16.25 -21.42 11.51
CA HIS A 186 17.58 -22.00 11.35
C HIS A 186 18.18 -21.75 9.95
N ASP A 187 17.33 -21.60 8.94
CA ASP A 187 17.72 -21.30 7.55
C ASP A 187 18.01 -19.82 7.32
N THR A 188 17.54 -18.95 8.22
CA THR A 188 17.79 -17.51 8.13
C THR A 188 19.28 -17.18 8.39
N PRO A 189 19.95 -16.40 7.52
CA PRO A 189 21.37 -16.04 7.68
C PRO A 189 21.67 -15.42 9.04
N GLU A 190 22.82 -15.77 9.63
CA GLU A 190 23.21 -15.31 10.97
C GLU A 190 23.24 -13.78 11.10
N LYS A 191 23.74 -13.08 10.08
CA LYS A 191 23.71 -11.61 10.01
C LYS A 191 22.29 -11.06 10.18
N THR A 192 21.31 -11.67 9.51
CA THR A 192 19.89 -11.26 9.59
C THR A 192 19.32 -11.56 10.97
N ARG A 193 19.65 -12.70 11.58
CA ARG A 193 19.26 -13.03 12.96
C ARG A 193 19.80 -12.02 13.97
N ASN A 194 21.04 -11.58 13.81
CA ASN A 194 21.68 -10.60 14.69
C ASN A 194 21.00 -9.22 14.58
N VAL A 195 20.70 -8.76 13.35
CA VAL A 195 19.96 -7.50 13.15
C VAL A 195 18.54 -7.60 13.71
N TRP A 196 17.85 -8.73 13.49
CA TRP A 196 16.54 -8.98 14.08
C TRP A 196 16.55 -8.89 15.61
N ALA A 197 17.50 -9.58 16.26
CA ALA A 197 17.62 -9.56 17.72
C ALA A 197 17.88 -8.15 18.27
N GLN A 198 18.67 -7.35 17.55
CA GLN A 198 18.89 -5.94 17.90
C GLN A 198 17.60 -5.11 17.75
N VAL A 199 16.87 -5.27 16.64
CA VAL A 199 15.59 -4.60 16.42
C VAL A 199 14.55 -4.99 17.47
N GLU A 200 14.49 -6.26 17.86
CA GLU A 200 13.58 -6.75 18.90
C GLU A 200 13.93 -6.15 20.28
N LYS A 201 15.21 -5.99 20.57
CA LYS A 201 15.68 -5.32 21.79
C LYS A 201 15.28 -3.84 21.81
N ASP A 202 15.43 -3.14 20.68
CA ASP A 202 15.14 -1.71 20.57
C ASP A 202 13.63 -1.44 20.47
N TRP A 203 12.88 -2.35 19.85
CA TRP A 203 11.45 -2.24 19.63
C TRP A 203 10.75 -3.60 19.83
N PRO A 204 10.34 -3.93 21.06
CA PRO A 204 9.84 -5.27 21.42
C PRO A 204 8.53 -5.64 20.72
N PHE A 205 7.83 -4.67 20.12
CA PHE A 205 6.63 -4.92 19.31
C PHE A 205 6.93 -5.55 17.95
N PHE A 206 8.20 -5.55 17.52
CA PHE A 206 8.62 -5.96 16.18
C PHE A 206 8.13 -7.36 15.80
N PRO A 207 8.34 -8.43 16.61
CA PRO A 207 7.94 -9.77 16.21
C PRO A 207 6.43 -9.93 16.05
N ARG A 208 5.61 -9.34 16.93
CA ARG A 208 4.15 -9.37 16.80
C ARG A 208 3.67 -8.59 15.57
N MET A 209 4.23 -7.41 15.33
CA MET A 209 3.89 -6.60 14.16
C MET A 209 4.31 -7.30 12.86
N HIS A 210 5.48 -7.96 12.83
CA HIS A 210 5.89 -8.79 11.72
C HIS A 210 4.89 -9.93 11.48
N ARG A 211 4.57 -10.69 12.54
CA ARG A 211 3.59 -11.78 12.47
C ARG A 211 2.22 -11.32 11.99
N LEU A 212 1.82 -10.10 12.32
CA LEU A 212 0.56 -9.47 11.92
C LEU A 212 0.58 -9.07 10.43
N LEU A 213 1.63 -8.40 9.99
CA LEU A 213 1.73 -7.80 8.65
C LEU A 213 2.20 -8.79 7.57
N CYS A 214 3.00 -9.79 7.93
CA CYS A 214 3.45 -10.89 7.05
C CYS A 214 2.38 -11.98 6.84
N THR A 215 1.16 -11.83 7.38
CA THR A 215 0.04 -12.72 7.03
C THR A 215 -0.53 -12.46 5.64
N ARG A 216 -0.16 -11.33 5.03
CA ARG A 216 -0.55 -11.06 3.66
C ARG A 216 0.08 -12.14 2.79
N PRO A 217 -0.70 -12.80 1.90
CA PRO A 217 -0.10 -13.56 0.83
C PRO A 217 0.95 -12.66 0.24
N ASN A 218 2.17 -13.16 0.14
CA ASN A 218 3.15 -12.63 -0.76
C ASN A 218 2.44 -12.64 -2.12
N VAL A 219 1.77 -11.54 -2.46
CA VAL A 219 1.39 -11.20 -3.82
C VAL A 219 2.73 -10.85 -4.43
N VAL A 220 3.58 -11.87 -4.55
CA VAL A 220 4.37 -12.00 -5.75
C VAL A 220 3.26 -11.99 -6.79
N PRO A 221 3.06 -10.88 -7.52
CA PRO A 221 2.28 -11.00 -8.74
C PRO A 221 2.90 -12.20 -9.44
N VAL A 222 2.10 -13.07 -10.07
CA VAL A 222 2.69 -13.99 -11.04
C VAL A 222 3.64 -13.13 -11.85
N ALA A 223 4.94 -13.39 -11.75
CA ALA A 223 5.90 -12.63 -12.51
C ALA A 223 5.58 -13.05 -13.94
N ILE A 224 4.79 -12.22 -14.60
CA ILE A 224 4.41 -12.36 -15.98
C ILE A 224 5.32 -11.37 -16.69
N THR A 225 6.44 -11.87 -17.20
CA THR A 225 7.20 -11.10 -18.18
C THR A 225 6.59 -11.41 -19.54
N THR A 226 5.85 -10.45 -20.07
CA THR A 226 5.49 -10.47 -21.49
C THR A 226 6.66 -9.88 -22.25
N GLY A 227 7.47 -10.73 -22.87
CA GLY A 227 8.54 -10.32 -23.78
C GLY A 227 8.03 -10.31 -25.22
N VAL A 228 8.43 -9.33 -26.03
CA VAL A 228 8.20 -9.35 -27.48
C VAL A 228 9.43 -9.93 -28.16
N GLY A 229 9.31 -11.16 -28.66
CA GLY A 229 10.37 -11.81 -29.43
C GLY A 229 10.12 -11.68 -30.94
N PRO A 230 11.06 -12.14 -31.79
CA PRO A 230 10.87 -12.19 -33.25
C PRO A 230 9.69 -13.08 -33.70
N ARG A 231 9.05 -13.82 -32.78
CA ARG A 231 7.84 -14.63 -33.02
C ARG A 231 6.57 -13.99 -32.44
N GLY A 232 6.62 -12.74 -32.00
CA GLY A 232 5.51 -12.03 -31.36
C GLY A 232 5.61 -11.99 -29.83
N GLU A 233 4.51 -11.58 -29.20
CA GLU A 233 4.39 -11.48 -27.75
C GLU A 233 4.38 -12.88 -27.11
N SER A 234 5.27 -13.12 -26.16
CA SER A 234 5.35 -14.36 -25.39
C SER A 234 5.25 -14.04 -23.90
N THR A 235 4.31 -14.70 -23.24
CA THR A 235 4.03 -14.54 -21.81
C THR A 235 4.69 -15.68 -21.05
N VAL A 236 5.72 -15.42 -20.25
CA VAL A 236 6.38 -16.44 -19.42
C VAL A 236 5.83 -16.37 -17.99
N TYR A 237 5.29 -17.49 -17.52
CA TYR A 237 4.84 -17.67 -16.14
C TYR A 237 5.97 -18.31 -15.33
N TYR A 238 6.65 -17.54 -14.46
CA TYR A 238 7.78 -18.08 -13.67
C TYR A 238 7.36 -18.96 -12.48
N GLN A 239 6.08 -18.98 -12.13
CA GLN A 239 5.61 -19.91 -11.11
C GLN A 239 5.45 -21.29 -11.73
N VAL A 240 6.29 -22.22 -11.28
CA VAL A 240 6.20 -23.66 -11.57
C VAL A 240 4.74 -24.07 -11.42
N GLN A 241 4.10 -24.49 -12.51
CA GLN A 241 2.77 -25.08 -12.40
C GLN A 241 2.88 -26.23 -11.40
N PRO A 242 2.02 -26.31 -10.38
CA PRO A 242 1.97 -27.51 -9.56
C PRO A 242 1.83 -28.69 -10.53
N PRO A 243 2.64 -29.75 -10.38
CA PRO A 243 2.59 -30.89 -11.28
C PRO A 243 1.13 -31.32 -11.38
N PRO A 244 0.60 -31.55 -12.61
CA PRO A 244 -0.80 -31.93 -12.77
C PRO A 244 -1.05 -33.10 -11.84
N SER A 245 -1.97 -32.93 -10.90
CA SER A 245 -2.27 -33.89 -9.86
C SER A 245 -2.45 -35.27 -10.49
N GLN A 246 -1.39 -36.06 -10.48
CA GLN A 246 -1.47 -37.49 -10.76
C GLN A 246 -2.21 -38.04 -9.56
N SER A 247 -3.50 -38.23 -9.77
CA SER A 247 -4.37 -38.97 -8.88
C SER A 247 -3.66 -40.30 -8.62
N HIS A 248 -3.36 -40.56 -7.35
CA HIS A 248 -2.91 -41.86 -6.87
C HIS A 248 -3.97 -42.91 -7.23
N ALA A 249 -3.85 -43.50 -8.42
CA ALA A 249 -4.27 -44.86 -8.66
C ALA A 249 -3.05 -45.75 -8.38
N SER A 250 -3.29 -46.78 -7.60
CA SER A 250 -2.41 -47.89 -7.27
C SER A 250 -1.55 -48.37 -8.46
N PRO A 251 -0.37 -48.98 -8.22
CA PRO A 251 0.49 -49.51 -9.27
C PRO A 251 -0.16 -50.75 -9.89
N THR A 252 -1.10 -50.56 -10.80
CA THR A 252 -1.39 -51.57 -11.81
C THR A 252 -0.24 -51.59 -12.80
N PRO A 253 0.40 -52.74 -13.06
CA PRO A 253 1.45 -52.84 -14.08
C PRO A 253 0.89 -52.31 -15.40
N LEU A 254 1.55 -51.30 -15.96
CA LEU A 254 1.21 -50.71 -17.26
C LEU A 254 1.25 -51.83 -18.31
N VAL A 255 0.09 -52.39 -18.62
CA VAL A 255 -0.07 -53.30 -19.76
C VAL A 255 0.12 -52.43 -21.00
N ASN A 256 1.22 -52.68 -21.69
CA ASN A 256 1.74 -51.98 -22.85
C ASN A 256 0.84 -52.13 -24.11
N GLY A 257 -0.48 -52.32 -23.95
CA GLY A 257 -1.41 -52.65 -25.02
C GLY A 257 -2.02 -51.44 -25.74
N ASN A 258 -1.98 -50.25 -25.14
CA ASN A 258 -2.66 -49.06 -25.68
C ASN A 258 -1.71 -48.05 -26.35
N ILE A 259 -0.42 -48.37 -26.47
CA ILE A 259 0.52 -47.54 -27.25
C ILE A 259 0.39 -47.97 -28.70
N ASP A 260 -0.02 -47.04 -29.57
CA ASP A 260 -0.10 -47.25 -31.01
C ASP A 260 1.24 -47.83 -31.53
N PRO A 261 1.24 -49.03 -32.14
CA PRO A 261 2.46 -49.66 -32.61
C PRO A 261 3.20 -48.83 -33.65
N THR A 262 2.53 -47.89 -34.34
CA THR A 262 3.20 -46.98 -35.29
C THR A 262 4.09 -45.94 -34.62
N LEU A 263 3.84 -45.61 -33.34
CA LEU A 263 4.64 -44.64 -32.58
C LEU A 263 5.86 -45.25 -31.88
N ARG A 264 6.00 -46.59 -31.87
CA ARG A 264 7.11 -47.27 -31.20
C ARG A 264 8.44 -47.24 -31.95
N GLY A 265 8.44 -46.87 -33.22
CA GLY A 265 9.64 -46.80 -34.07
C GLY A 265 10.14 -45.39 -34.38
N LEU A 266 9.47 -44.34 -33.87
CA LEU A 266 9.88 -42.96 -34.11
C LEU A 266 11.02 -42.58 -33.16
N ASP A 267 12.25 -42.82 -33.60
CA ASP A 267 13.45 -42.25 -32.98
C ASP A 267 13.46 -40.74 -33.24
N VAL A 268 13.02 -39.97 -32.24
CA VAL A 268 12.94 -38.50 -32.29
C VAL A 268 14.31 -37.86 -32.54
N ASN A 269 15.40 -38.60 -32.36
CA ASN A 269 16.76 -38.12 -32.63
C ASN A 269 17.22 -38.29 -34.08
N GLN A 270 16.42 -38.91 -34.96
CA GLN A 270 16.76 -39.09 -36.39
C GLN A 270 16.01 -38.15 -37.34
N LEU A 271 15.32 -37.12 -36.82
CA LEU A 271 14.74 -36.10 -37.70
C LEU A 271 15.86 -35.33 -38.41
N PRO A 272 15.86 -35.27 -39.76
CA PRO A 272 16.90 -34.58 -40.51
C PRO A 272 16.90 -33.10 -40.15
N ALA A 273 18.10 -32.56 -39.90
CA ALA A 273 18.30 -31.15 -39.62
C ALA A 273 17.63 -30.29 -40.70
N ARG A 274 16.72 -29.43 -40.26
CA ARG A 274 15.98 -28.50 -41.12
C ARG A 274 16.99 -27.64 -41.90
N PRO A 275 16.90 -27.57 -43.24
CA PRO A 275 17.82 -26.78 -44.05
C PRO A 275 17.75 -25.31 -43.64
N ALA A 276 18.93 -24.71 -43.48
CA ALA A 276 19.08 -23.29 -43.14
C ALA A 276 18.38 -22.41 -44.19
N PRO A 277 17.67 -21.35 -43.78
CA PRO A 277 17.12 -20.38 -44.72
C PRO A 277 18.27 -19.65 -45.46
N PRO A 278 18.07 -19.30 -46.74
CA PRO A 278 19.07 -18.59 -47.53
C PRO A 278 19.32 -17.20 -46.95
N SER A 279 20.60 -16.86 -46.79
CA SER A 279 21.06 -15.52 -46.44
C SER A 279 20.64 -14.52 -47.51
N GLU A 280 19.63 -13.70 -47.23
CA GLU A 280 19.34 -12.50 -48.00
C GLU A 280 20.39 -11.44 -47.69
N SER A 281 21.24 -11.20 -48.68
CA SER A 281 22.18 -10.08 -48.75
C SER A 281 21.43 -8.74 -48.76
N MET A 282 21.68 -7.91 -47.75
CA MET A 282 21.21 -6.53 -47.73
C MET A 282 21.94 -5.67 -48.78
N PRO A 283 21.23 -4.82 -49.54
CA PRO A 283 21.85 -3.76 -50.30
C PRO A 283 22.08 -2.51 -49.43
N THR A 284 23.33 -2.06 -49.46
CA THR A 284 23.77 -0.72 -49.07
C THR A 284 23.15 0.33 -50.00
N ALA A 285 22.49 1.36 -49.46
CA ALA A 285 22.23 2.57 -50.24
C ALA A 285 22.15 3.82 -49.37
N SER A 286 22.93 4.80 -49.80
CA SER A 286 23.17 6.13 -49.23
C SER A 286 22.01 7.11 -49.42
N SER A 287 22.01 8.10 -48.54
CA SER A 287 21.46 9.46 -48.60
C SER A 287 20.86 9.96 -49.92
N GLN A 288 19.64 10.53 -49.84
CA GLN A 288 19.33 11.83 -50.43
C GLN A 288 18.02 12.44 -49.89
N SER A 289 18.09 13.73 -49.60
CA SER A 289 17.01 14.59 -49.15
C SER A 289 16.04 14.90 -50.30
N THR A 290 14.73 14.92 -50.04
CA THR A 290 13.79 15.71 -50.86
C THR A 290 12.56 16.08 -50.05
N VAL A 291 12.21 17.36 -50.14
CA VAL A 291 11.08 18.04 -49.51
C VAL A 291 9.81 17.67 -50.27
N THR A 292 8.72 17.28 -49.61
CA THR A 292 7.39 17.24 -50.25
C THR A 292 6.25 17.37 -49.24
N LEU A 293 5.18 18.01 -49.72
CA LEU A 293 4.08 18.61 -48.97
C LEU A 293 3.26 17.62 -48.11
N SER A 294 2.88 18.15 -46.96
CA SER A 294 2.00 17.60 -45.93
C SER A 294 0.63 17.20 -46.48
N SER A 295 0.31 15.91 -46.38
CA SER A 295 -1.05 15.39 -46.36
C SER A 295 -1.36 14.89 -44.94
N PRO A 296 -2.57 15.12 -44.41
CA PRO A 296 -2.88 14.78 -43.02
C PRO A 296 -2.85 13.26 -42.81
N PRO A 297 -2.23 12.77 -41.72
CA PRO A 297 -2.13 11.35 -41.46
C PRO A 297 -3.51 10.72 -41.23
N VAL A 298 -3.74 9.58 -41.88
CA VAL A 298 -4.94 8.75 -41.69
C VAL A 298 -4.90 8.19 -40.26
N MET A 299 -5.64 8.82 -39.35
CA MET A 299 -5.76 8.37 -37.97
C MET A 299 -6.42 7.00 -37.90
N THR A 300 -5.76 6.07 -37.21
CA THR A 300 -6.31 4.74 -36.95
C THR A 300 -7.52 4.81 -36.00
N PRO A 301 -8.41 3.80 -36.01
CA PRO A 301 -9.62 3.80 -35.17
C PRO A 301 -9.34 3.97 -33.67
N ASN A 302 -8.20 3.47 -33.19
CA ASN A 302 -7.79 3.59 -31.79
C ASN A 302 -7.38 5.02 -31.41
N GLN A 303 -6.73 5.74 -32.33
CA GLN A 303 -6.37 7.15 -32.13
C GLN A 303 -7.61 8.05 -32.04
N ARG A 304 -8.66 7.75 -32.82
CA ARG A 304 -9.95 8.47 -32.73
C ARG A 304 -10.65 8.26 -31.38
N ARG A 305 -10.59 7.04 -30.84
CA ARG A 305 -11.17 6.73 -29.51
C ARG A 305 -10.43 7.44 -28.39
N LEU A 306 -9.09 7.49 -28.45
CA LEU A 306 -8.28 8.22 -27.47
C LEU A 306 -8.55 9.73 -27.54
N ALA A 307 -8.60 10.32 -28.74
CA ALA A 307 -8.90 11.74 -28.91
C ALA A 307 -10.31 12.11 -28.40
N ALA A 308 -11.30 11.25 -28.63
CA ALA A 308 -12.66 11.44 -28.11
C ALA A 308 -12.72 11.33 -26.58
N ALA A 309 -11.93 10.43 -25.98
CA ALA A 309 -11.84 10.29 -24.52
C ALA A 309 -11.19 11.53 -23.88
N VAL A 310 -10.10 12.04 -24.44
CA VAL A 310 -9.43 13.26 -23.97
C VAL A 310 -10.35 14.47 -24.08
N ALA A 311 -11.01 14.66 -25.21
CA ALA A 311 -11.96 15.77 -25.40
C ALA A 311 -13.18 15.69 -24.46
N LYS A 312 -13.57 14.50 -24.02
CA LYS A 312 -14.63 14.30 -23.03
C LYS A 312 -14.15 14.59 -21.61
N ALA A 313 -12.89 14.24 -21.30
CA ALA A 313 -12.27 14.56 -20.01
C ALA A 313 -12.11 16.07 -19.82
N ASP A 314 -11.63 16.79 -20.83
CA ASP A 314 -11.45 18.25 -20.77
C ASP A 314 -12.77 18.99 -20.53
N LYS A 315 -13.89 18.48 -21.06
CA LYS A 315 -15.22 19.05 -20.82
C LYS A 315 -15.78 18.75 -19.42
N SER A 316 -15.28 17.69 -18.77
CA SER A 316 -15.77 17.23 -17.46
C SER A 316 -14.98 17.81 -16.28
N ILE A 317 -13.77 18.30 -16.51
CA ILE A 317 -12.97 18.95 -15.48
C ILE A 317 -13.56 20.35 -15.25
N LYS A 318 -14.40 20.47 -14.22
CA LYS A 318 -14.80 21.80 -13.72
C LYS A 318 -13.52 22.53 -13.33
N THR A 319 -13.30 23.71 -13.91
CA THR A 319 -12.20 24.60 -13.55
C THR A 319 -12.23 24.82 -12.05
N VAL A 320 -11.29 24.19 -11.34
CA VAL A 320 -11.13 24.40 -9.90
C VAL A 320 -10.87 25.90 -9.73
N PRO A 321 -11.64 26.62 -8.88
CA PRO A 321 -11.38 28.03 -8.64
C PRO A 321 -9.92 28.17 -8.24
N LYS A 322 -9.19 29.04 -8.95
CA LYS A 322 -7.78 29.36 -8.67
C LYS A 322 -7.68 29.59 -7.16
N LYS A 323 -6.96 28.72 -6.46
CA LYS A 323 -6.69 28.90 -5.02
C LYS A 323 -6.12 30.31 -4.88
N ARG A 324 -6.86 31.20 -4.19
CA ARG A 324 -6.33 32.50 -3.79
C ARG A 324 -5.00 32.24 -3.10
N THR A 325 -3.96 32.93 -3.53
CA THR A 325 -2.66 32.81 -2.89
C THR A 325 -2.80 33.27 -1.44
N LEU A 326 -2.04 32.65 -0.54
CA LEU A 326 -2.07 32.92 0.90
C LEU A 326 -1.83 34.43 1.17
N GLU A 327 -1.07 35.09 0.30
CA GLU A 327 -0.80 36.53 0.29
C GLU A 327 -2.05 37.39 0.06
N GLU A 328 -2.96 37.01 -0.86
CA GLU A 328 -4.23 37.72 -1.06
C GLU A 328 -5.13 37.62 0.18
N SER A 329 -5.10 36.48 0.87
CA SER A 329 -5.88 36.27 2.08
C SER A 329 -5.37 37.09 3.27
N PHE A 330 -4.08 37.45 3.30
CA PHE A 330 -3.51 38.32 4.34
C PHE A 330 -3.82 39.80 4.10
N LEU A 331 -3.80 40.27 2.85
CA LEU A 331 -4.11 41.66 2.51
C LEU A 331 -5.58 42.01 2.80
N GLU A 332 -6.51 41.06 2.60
CA GLU A 332 -7.93 41.27 2.88
C GLU A 332 -8.22 41.36 4.39
N ALA A 333 -7.44 40.68 5.24
CA ALA A 333 -7.60 40.72 6.70
C ALA A 333 -7.11 42.03 7.34
N THR A 334 -6.25 42.80 6.65
CA THR A 334 -5.69 44.07 7.18
C THR A 334 -6.55 45.30 6.92
N HIS A 335 -7.64 45.22 6.15
CA HIS A 335 -8.45 46.38 5.77
C HIS A 335 -9.76 46.56 6.56
N VAL A 336 -9.99 45.76 7.63
CA VAL A 336 -11.18 45.85 8.49
C VAL A 336 -10.83 46.43 9.87
N VAL A 337 -10.10 47.56 9.89
CA VAL A 337 -9.89 48.38 11.09
C VAL A 337 -10.17 49.84 10.76
#